data_AF-A0A9P8L886-F1
#
_entry.id   AF-A0A9P8L886-F1
#
_cell.length_a   1.000
_cell.length_b   1.000
_cell.length_c   1.000
_cell.angle_alpha   90.00
_cell.angle_beta   90.00
_cell.angle_gamma   90.00
#
_symmetry.space_group_name_H-M   'P 1'
#
loop_
_entity.id
_entity.type
_entity.pdbx_description
1 polymer ?
#
loop_
_entity_poly.entity_id
_entity_poly.type
_entity_poly.pdbx_seq_one_letter_code
_entity_poly.pdbx_strand_id
1 'polypeptide(L)'
;MGIDVARVEGMIPQRYGQDAKEVPGSRGILAALKETEAPWAIVTSGTRPLVNGWLERLKLAHPKQMVTAEDVECGKPDPACYSLGRARLGLSADTPVLVVEDSPAGIKSGKAAGCHVLGLTTTHSEEEVQLAGADWVAEDLRSVTFEGWDSKARRITLQINPS
;
A
#
# COMPACT_ATOMS: atom_id res chain seq x y z
N MET A 1 -17.03 -3.86 -28.60
CA MET A 1 -16.82 -4.92 -27.59
C MET A 1 -15.70 -4.44 -26.68
N GLY A 2 -16.02 -4.00 -25.46
CA GLY A 2 -15.02 -3.43 -24.54
C GLY A 2 -14.10 -4.52 -24.00
N ILE A 3 -12.83 -4.18 -23.75
CA ILE A 3 -11.92 -5.08 -23.04
C ILE A 3 -12.35 -5.09 -21.57
N ASP A 4 -12.68 -6.26 -21.05
CA ASP A 4 -12.84 -6.48 -19.62
C ASP A 4 -11.46 -6.39 -18.95
N VAL A 5 -11.17 -5.23 -18.36
CA VAL A 5 -9.87 -4.92 -17.73
C VAL A 5 -9.59 -5.87 -16.57
N ALA A 6 -10.58 -6.15 -15.71
CA ALA A 6 -10.41 -7.04 -14.57
C ALA A 6 -10.05 -8.47 -15.01
N ARG A 7 -10.68 -8.95 -16.09
CA ARG A 7 -10.32 -10.25 -16.69
C ARG A 7 -8.90 -10.24 -17.26
N VAL A 8 -8.51 -9.18 -17.96
CA VAL A 8 -7.15 -9.09 -18.54
C VAL A 8 -6.09 -9.01 -17.45
N GLU A 9 -6.29 -8.15 -16.46
CA GLU A 9 -5.34 -8.00 -15.36
C GLU A 9 -5.26 -9.25 -14.48
N GLY A 10 -6.38 -9.97 -14.27
CA GLY A 10 -6.37 -11.25 -13.56
C GLY A 10 -5.52 -12.34 -14.21
N MET A 11 -5.23 -12.23 -15.51
CA MET A 11 -4.30 -13.14 -16.20
C MET A 11 -2.82 -12.77 -15.99
N ILE A 12 -2.50 -11.54 -15.56
CA ILE A 12 -1.12 -11.07 -15.44
C ILE A 12 -0.35 -11.90 -14.39
N PRO A 13 -0.85 -12.11 -13.15
CA PRO A 13 -0.14 -12.92 -12.17
C PRO A 13 0.01 -14.39 -12.59
N GLN A 14 -0.93 -14.90 -13.40
CA GLN A 14 -0.89 -16.27 -13.90
C GLN A 14 0.17 -16.46 -14.99
N ARG A 15 0.33 -15.47 -15.87
CA ARG A 15 1.23 -15.55 -17.03
C ARG A 15 2.65 -15.07 -16.76
N TYR A 16 2.80 -14.11 -15.84
CA TYR A 16 4.06 -13.40 -15.60
C TYR A 16 4.52 -13.49 -14.15
N GLY A 17 3.78 -14.19 -13.27
CA GLY A 17 4.11 -14.24 -11.86
C GLY A 17 5.32 -15.08 -11.48
N GLN A 18 5.95 -15.78 -12.41
CA GLN A 18 7.26 -16.40 -12.21
C GLN A 18 8.37 -15.37 -11.98
N ASP A 19 8.24 -14.17 -12.55
CA ASP A 19 9.25 -13.13 -12.46
C ASP A 19 8.95 -12.12 -11.34
N ALA A 20 7.76 -12.21 -10.75
CA ALA A 20 7.34 -11.33 -9.66
C ALA A 20 8.20 -11.56 -8.40
N LYS A 21 8.69 -10.46 -7.84
CA LYS A 21 9.40 -10.42 -6.57
C LYS A 21 8.68 -9.47 -5.64
N GLU A 22 8.62 -9.83 -4.37
CA GLU A 22 8.17 -8.90 -3.35
C GLU A 22 9.20 -7.78 -3.16
N VAL A 23 8.73 -6.61 -2.72
CA VAL A 23 9.62 -5.55 -2.25
C VAL A 23 10.41 -6.09 -1.05
N PRO A 24 11.75 -5.99 -1.02
CA PRO A 24 12.54 -6.49 0.09
C PRO A 24 12.06 -5.91 1.43
N GLY A 25 11.95 -6.77 2.45
CA GLY A 25 11.42 -6.40 3.78
C GLY A 25 9.89 -6.47 3.92
N SER A 26 9.12 -6.43 2.82
CA SER A 26 7.65 -6.42 2.87
C SER A 26 7.05 -7.61 3.63
N ARG A 27 7.54 -8.82 3.37
CA ARG A 27 7.02 -10.05 3.99
C ARG A 27 7.09 -10.03 5.51
N GLY A 28 8.19 -9.52 6.08
CA GLY A 28 8.38 -9.45 7.53
C GLY A 28 7.34 -8.54 8.18
N ILE A 29 7.14 -7.36 7.60
CA ILE A 29 6.14 -6.40 8.09
C ILE A 29 4.73 -6.97 7.96
N LEU A 30 4.38 -7.54 6.79
CA LEU A 30 3.06 -8.13 6.56
C LEU A 30 2.78 -9.32 7.48
N ALA A 31 3.77 -10.14 7.78
CA ALA A 31 3.66 -11.22 8.76
C ALA A 31 3.42 -10.67 10.17
N ALA A 32 4.19 -9.67 10.61
CA ALA A 32 4.02 -9.05 11.93
C ALA A 32 2.64 -8.39 12.10
N LEU A 33 2.14 -7.69 11.06
CA LEU A 33 0.79 -7.12 11.05
C LEU A 33 -0.28 -8.21 11.17
N LYS A 34 -0.10 -9.34 10.50
CA LYS A 34 -1.01 -10.49 10.58
C LYS A 34 -0.99 -11.14 11.96
N GLU A 35 0.20 -11.40 12.51
CA GLU A 35 0.40 -12.07 13.80
C GLU A 35 -0.15 -11.25 14.97
N THR A 36 -0.02 -9.93 14.91
CA THR A 36 -0.54 -9.00 15.93
C THR A 36 -1.99 -8.59 15.70
N GLU A 37 -2.59 -9.04 14.59
CA GLU A 37 -3.90 -8.58 14.11
C GLU A 37 -4.03 -7.05 13.98
N ALA A 38 -2.91 -6.35 13.76
CA ALA A 38 -2.92 -4.93 13.53
C ALA A 38 -3.72 -4.59 12.26
N PRO A 39 -4.64 -3.60 12.30
CA PRO A 39 -5.46 -3.26 11.15
C PRO A 39 -4.63 -2.54 10.08
N TRP A 40 -4.65 -3.06 8.87
CA TRP A 40 -4.03 -2.45 7.69
C TRP A 40 -4.87 -2.74 6.45
N ALA A 41 -4.65 -1.96 5.40
CA ALA A 41 -5.35 -2.10 4.13
C ALA A 41 -4.36 -2.02 2.95
N ILE A 42 -4.71 -2.69 1.86
CA ILE A 42 -4.12 -2.40 0.54
C ILE A 42 -4.98 -1.35 -0.15
N VAL A 43 -4.35 -0.34 -0.74
CA VAL A 43 -5.01 0.67 -1.59
C VAL A 43 -4.26 0.76 -2.91
N THR A 44 -4.85 0.26 -3.99
CA THR A 44 -4.17 0.05 -5.28
C THR A 44 -4.97 0.58 -6.46
N SER A 45 -4.26 1.00 -7.51
CA SER A 45 -4.85 1.30 -8.83
C SER A 45 -5.04 0.04 -9.69
N GLY A 46 -4.66 -1.14 -9.20
CA GLY A 46 -4.94 -2.41 -9.84
C GLY A 46 -6.34 -2.92 -9.52
N THR A 47 -6.86 -3.79 -10.39
CA THR A 47 -8.15 -4.47 -10.14
C THR A 47 -8.03 -5.55 -9.06
N ARG A 48 -9.18 -5.99 -8.53
CA ARG A 48 -9.25 -7.04 -7.51
C ARG A 48 -8.62 -8.37 -7.94
N PRO A 49 -8.84 -8.88 -9.18
CA PRO A 49 -8.15 -10.08 -9.64
C PRO A 49 -6.63 -9.93 -9.70
N LEU A 50 -6.13 -8.74 -10.07
CA LEU A 50 -4.69 -8.48 -10.15
C LEU A 50 -4.02 -8.58 -8.79
N VAL A 51 -4.51 -7.81 -7.81
CA VAL A 51 -3.90 -7.75 -6.48
C VAL A 51 -4.02 -9.08 -5.73
N ASN A 52 -5.16 -9.77 -5.83
CA ASN A 52 -5.30 -11.10 -5.22
C ASN A 52 -4.36 -12.12 -5.87
N GLY A 53 -4.25 -12.11 -7.20
CA GLY A 53 -3.32 -13.00 -7.90
C GLY A 53 -1.85 -12.74 -7.51
N TRP A 54 -1.46 -11.49 -7.26
CA TRP A 54 -0.12 -11.18 -6.74
C TRP A 54 0.09 -11.68 -5.32
N LEU A 55 -0.86 -11.46 -4.41
CA LEU A 55 -0.77 -11.94 -3.03
C LEU A 55 -0.67 -13.47 -2.98
N GLU A 56 -1.48 -14.17 -3.78
CA GLU A 56 -1.45 -15.64 -3.88
C GLU A 56 -0.12 -16.14 -4.45
N ARG A 57 0.33 -15.55 -5.56
CA ARG A 57 1.57 -15.96 -6.23
C ARG A 57 2.78 -15.79 -5.33
N LEU A 58 2.86 -14.66 -4.64
CA LEU A 58 3.95 -14.32 -3.72
C LEU A 58 3.75 -14.94 -2.33
N LYS A 59 2.61 -15.58 -2.06
CA LYS A 59 2.27 -16.15 -0.74
C LYS A 59 2.41 -15.12 0.38
N LEU A 60 1.86 -13.92 0.16
CA LEU A 60 1.88 -12.81 1.12
C LEU A 60 0.63 -12.82 1.99
N ALA A 61 0.68 -12.10 3.12
CA ALA A 61 -0.47 -11.96 3.99
C ALA A 61 -1.57 -11.13 3.29
N HIS A 62 -2.82 -11.57 3.37
CA HIS A 62 -3.97 -10.83 2.85
C HIS A 62 -4.48 -9.85 3.91
N PRO A 63 -4.75 -8.58 3.56
CA PRO A 63 -5.39 -7.65 4.48
C PRO A 63 -6.87 -8.00 4.64
N LYS A 64 -7.45 -7.63 5.79
CA LYS A 64 -8.92 -7.70 5.98
C LYS A 64 -9.64 -6.63 5.14
N GLN A 65 -8.96 -5.54 4.81
CA GLN A 65 -9.50 -4.40 4.05
C GLN A 65 -8.67 -4.13 2.79
N MET A 66 -9.34 -3.83 1.69
CA MET A 66 -8.67 -3.59 0.41
C MET A 66 -9.48 -2.63 -0.42
N VAL A 67 -8.87 -1.60 -1.00
CA VAL A 67 -9.45 -0.68 -1.98
C VAL A 67 -8.74 -0.89 -3.31
N THR A 68 -9.49 -1.16 -4.37
CA THR A 68 -8.99 -1.42 -5.72
C THR A 68 -9.50 -0.37 -6.71
N ALA A 69 -9.07 -0.44 -7.97
CA ALA A 69 -9.53 0.50 -9.00
C ALA A 69 -11.05 0.51 -9.17
N GLU A 70 -11.72 -0.63 -8.97
CA GLU A 70 -13.17 -0.74 -9.09
C GLU A 70 -13.93 -0.06 -7.94
N ASP A 71 -13.26 0.28 -6.83
CA ASP A 71 -13.88 0.84 -5.63
C ASP A 71 -13.99 2.38 -5.68
N VAL A 72 -13.41 3.05 -6.68
CA VAL A 72 -13.37 4.52 -6.78
C VAL A 72 -13.64 5.00 -8.21
N GLU A 73 -14.25 6.17 -8.36
CA GLU A 73 -14.52 6.78 -9.66
C GLU A 73 -13.25 7.40 -10.28
N CYS A 74 -12.42 8.02 -9.45
CA CYS A 74 -11.17 8.67 -9.83
C CYS A 74 -9.98 7.94 -9.22
N GLY A 75 -9.01 7.56 -10.06
CA GLY A 75 -7.74 6.99 -9.61
C GLY A 75 -6.77 8.05 -9.05
N LYS A 76 -5.67 7.57 -8.46
CA LYS A 76 -4.54 8.42 -8.02
C LYS A 76 -4.12 9.37 -9.16
N PRO A 77 -3.90 10.69 -8.91
CA PRO A 77 -3.63 11.32 -7.62
C PRO A 77 -4.87 11.78 -6.82
N ASP A 78 -6.08 11.42 -7.24
CA ASP A 78 -7.29 11.72 -6.44
C ASP A 78 -7.22 11.03 -5.05
N PRO A 79 -7.61 11.69 -3.94
CA PRO A 79 -7.48 11.14 -2.59
C PRO A 79 -8.57 10.13 -2.20
N ALA A 80 -9.58 9.90 -3.04
CA ALA A 80 -10.74 9.07 -2.71
C ALA A 80 -10.35 7.65 -2.29
N CYS A 81 -9.33 7.05 -2.91
CA CYS A 81 -8.91 5.69 -2.58
C CYS A 81 -8.36 5.54 -1.15
N TYR A 82 -7.54 6.48 -0.68
CA TYR A 82 -7.04 6.47 0.69
C TYR A 82 -8.09 6.89 1.71
N SER A 83 -8.97 7.84 1.33
CA SER A 83 -10.11 8.23 2.16
C SER A 83 -11.04 7.04 2.42
N LEU A 84 -11.33 6.26 1.38
CA LEU A 84 -12.09 5.01 1.48
C LEU A 84 -11.34 3.95 2.29
N GLY A 85 -10.02 3.81 2.10
CA GLY A 85 -9.19 2.89 2.89
C GLY A 85 -9.23 3.20 4.38
N ARG A 86 -9.08 4.47 4.75
CA ARG A 86 -9.23 4.97 6.13
C ARG A 86 -10.61 4.63 6.70
N ALA A 87 -11.67 4.89 5.95
CA ALA A 87 -13.04 4.58 6.36
C ALA A 87 -13.26 3.07 6.56
N ARG A 88 -12.75 2.22 5.66
CA ARG A 88 -12.83 0.75 5.77
C ARG A 88 -12.07 0.20 6.99
N LEU A 89 -11.03 0.90 7.45
CA LEU A 89 -10.32 0.58 8.70
C LEU A 89 -11.04 1.09 9.96
N GLY A 90 -12.15 1.83 9.81
CA GLY A 90 -12.90 2.43 10.91
C GLY A 90 -12.11 3.51 11.64
N LEU A 91 -11.23 4.23 10.93
CA LEU A 91 -10.43 5.31 11.47
C LEU A 91 -11.11 6.65 11.21
N SER A 92 -11.09 7.53 12.20
CA SER A 92 -11.56 8.91 12.07
C SER A 92 -10.57 9.75 11.26
N ALA A 93 -11.01 10.90 10.76
CA ALA A 93 -10.19 11.78 9.92
C ALA A 93 -8.97 12.37 10.66
N ASP A 94 -9.05 12.53 11.98
CA ASP A 94 -7.98 13.00 12.86
C ASP A 94 -7.00 11.89 13.27
N THR A 95 -7.31 10.62 13.00
CA THR A 95 -6.38 9.53 13.28
C THR A 95 -5.20 9.59 12.29
N PRO A 96 -3.94 9.68 12.76
CA PRO A 96 -2.78 9.63 11.89
C PRO A 96 -2.72 8.28 11.14
N VAL A 97 -2.57 8.35 9.82
CA VAL A 97 -2.42 7.18 8.95
C VAL A 97 -1.12 7.32 8.18
N LEU A 98 -0.32 6.24 8.17
CA LEU A 98 0.83 6.12 7.31
C LEU A 98 0.44 5.38 6.03
N VAL A 99 0.69 5.99 4.88
CA VAL A 99 0.67 5.37 3.56
C VAL A 99 2.10 5.02 3.16
N VAL A 100 2.30 3.82 2.63
CA VAL A 100 3.55 3.41 2.00
C VAL A 100 3.31 3.37 0.49
N GLU A 101 4.09 4.13 -0.26
CA GLU A 101 3.90 4.31 -1.72
C GLU A 101 5.22 4.45 -2.43
N ASP A 102 5.26 4.04 -3.70
CA ASP A 102 6.44 4.19 -4.57
C ASP A 102 6.17 5.05 -5.80
N SER A 103 4.92 5.49 -6.00
CA SER A 103 4.49 6.28 -7.17
C SER A 103 4.23 7.76 -6.82
N PRO A 104 4.70 8.75 -7.63
CA PRO A 104 4.34 10.16 -7.43
C PRO A 104 2.84 10.41 -7.39
N ALA A 105 2.04 9.69 -8.18
CA ALA A 105 0.59 9.79 -8.16
C ALA A 105 0.00 9.29 -6.82
N GLY A 106 0.48 8.15 -6.31
CA GLY A 106 0.05 7.60 -5.04
C GLY A 106 0.49 8.44 -3.85
N ILE A 107 1.72 8.94 -3.85
CA ILE A 107 2.21 9.88 -2.83
C ILE A 107 1.30 11.11 -2.77
N LYS A 108 1.05 11.77 -3.92
CA LYS A 108 0.16 12.94 -3.99
C LYS A 108 -1.25 12.62 -3.50
N SER A 109 -1.80 11.47 -3.86
CA SER A 109 -3.11 11.01 -3.38
C SER A 109 -3.14 10.79 -1.87
N GLY A 110 -2.10 10.18 -1.29
CA GLY A 110 -1.97 9.99 0.15
C GLY A 110 -1.89 11.32 0.91
N LYS A 111 -1.08 12.25 0.40
CA LYS A 111 -0.97 13.61 0.97
C LYS A 111 -2.29 14.38 0.87
N ALA A 112 -2.96 14.33 -0.28
CA ALA A 112 -4.26 14.96 -0.47
C ALA A 112 -5.36 14.38 0.44
N ALA A 113 -5.24 13.10 0.85
CA ALA A 113 -6.11 12.47 1.84
C ALA A 113 -5.75 12.82 3.30
N GLY A 114 -4.72 13.66 3.52
CA GLY A 114 -4.24 14.03 4.85
C GLY A 114 -3.52 12.88 5.57
N CYS A 115 -2.91 11.95 4.83
CA CYS A 115 -2.05 10.92 5.41
C CYS A 115 -0.60 11.39 5.49
N HIS A 116 0.16 10.77 6.38
CA HIS A 116 1.61 10.74 6.25
C HIS A 116 2.00 9.73 5.18
N VAL A 117 3.08 9.98 4.45
CA VAL A 117 3.55 9.12 3.36
C VAL A 117 5.02 8.78 3.53
N LEU A 118 5.32 7.48 3.62
CA LEU A 118 6.64 6.93 3.39
C LEU A 118 6.76 6.56 1.90
N GLY A 119 7.64 7.27 1.20
CA GLY A 119 7.98 7.01 -0.18
C GLY A 119 9.05 5.92 -0.32
N LEU A 120 8.85 4.95 -1.21
CA LEU A 120 9.83 3.93 -1.58
C LEU A 120 10.42 4.23 -2.96
N THR A 121 11.72 4.00 -3.14
CA THR A 121 12.41 4.22 -4.44
C THR A 121 12.50 2.94 -5.28
N THR A 122 11.55 2.02 -5.10
CA THR A 122 11.51 0.73 -5.83
C THR A 122 11.17 0.89 -7.31
N THR A 123 10.46 1.95 -7.68
CA THR A 123 10.01 2.22 -9.06
C THR A 123 10.49 3.57 -9.59
N HIS A 124 10.58 4.58 -8.74
CA HIS A 124 10.98 5.93 -9.09
C HIS A 124 12.15 6.42 -8.26
N SER A 125 12.85 7.44 -8.76
CA SER A 125 14.00 8.03 -8.07
C SER A 125 13.58 8.70 -6.76
N GLU A 126 14.55 8.83 -5.85
CA GLU A 126 14.36 9.58 -4.61
C GLU A 126 13.89 11.02 -4.88
N GLU A 127 14.45 11.69 -5.89
CA GLU A 127 14.04 13.05 -6.27
C GLU A 127 12.56 13.10 -6.67
N GLU A 128 12.08 12.18 -7.51
CA GLU A 128 10.67 12.11 -7.92
C GLU A 128 9.73 11.87 -6.73
N VAL A 129 10.14 10.99 -5.81
CA VAL A 129 9.39 10.65 -4.59
C VAL A 129 9.33 11.85 -3.64
N GLN A 130 10.45 12.55 -3.43
CA GLN A 130 10.53 13.76 -2.60
C GLN A 130 9.69 14.90 -3.21
N LEU A 131 9.83 15.15 -4.52
CA LEU A 131 9.05 16.17 -5.23
C LEU A 131 7.54 15.88 -5.21
N ALA A 132 7.14 14.62 -5.09
CA ALA A 132 5.74 14.25 -4.92
C ALA A 132 5.17 14.54 -3.52
N GLY A 133 6.03 14.84 -2.54
CA GLY A 133 5.65 15.25 -1.19
C GLY A 133 5.69 14.13 -0.14
N ALA A 134 6.52 13.10 -0.33
CA ALA A 134 6.75 12.09 0.71
C ALA A 134 7.34 12.73 1.98
N ASP A 135 6.88 12.28 3.16
CA ASP A 135 7.38 12.77 4.45
C ASP A 135 8.71 12.10 4.85
N TRP A 136 8.87 10.84 4.43
CA TRP A 136 10.11 10.06 4.57
C TRP A 136 10.37 9.31 3.27
N VAL A 137 11.63 8.97 3.02
CA VAL A 137 12.05 8.16 1.88
C VAL A 137 12.89 6.98 2.36
N ALA A 138 12.69 5.82 1.74
CA ALA A 138 13.49 4.62 1.93
C ALA A 138 13.69 3.88 0.60
N GLU A 139 14.79 3.15 0.46
CA GLU A 139 15.02 2.31 -0.73
C GLU A 139 13.93 1.24 -0.85
N ASP A 140 13.69 0.52 0.24
CA ASP A 140 12.65 -0.48 0.37
C ASP A 140 12.28 -0.71 1.85
N LEU A 141 11.51 -1.75 2.13
CA LEU A 141 11.00 -2.03 3.46
C LEU A 141 12.01 -2.71 4.40
N ARG A 142 13.26 -2.98 3.98
CA ARG A 142 14.34 -3.39 4.89
C ARG A 142 14.73 -2.26 5.86
N SER A 143 14.51 -1.02 5.46
CA SER A 143 14.71 0.17 6.29
C SER A 143 13.58 0.40 7.30
N VAL A 144 12.54 -0.42 7.32
CA VAL A 144 11.38 -0.25 8.20
C VAL A 144 11.23 -1.45 9.14
N THR A 145 11.27 -1.19 10.44
CA THR A 145 11.06 -2.20 11.47
C THR A 145 9.70 -2.01 12.12
N PHE A 146 8.89 -3.07 12.19
CA PHE A 146 7.67 -3.10 13.00
C PHE A 146 8.05 -3.33 14.46
N GLU A 147 7.72 -2.38 15.35
CA GLU A 147 8.05 -2.47 16.77
C GLU A 147 6.87 -2.95 17.62
N GLY A 148 5.63 -2.69 17.19
CA GLY A 148 4.47 -3.18 17.92
C GLY A 148 3.12 -2.61 17.49
N TRP A 149 2.07 -3.23 18.03
CA TRP A 149 0.68 -2.83 17.90
C TRP A 149 0.06 -2.66 19.29
N ASP A 150 -0.40 -1.44 19.59
CA ASP A 150 -1.23 -1.15 20.76
C ASP A 150 -2.70 -1.14 20.35
N SER A 151 -3.42 -2.21 20.69
CA SER A 151 -4.84 -2.38 20.37
C SER A 151 -5.76 -1.41 21.10
N LYS A 152 -5.37 -0.93 22.29
CA LYS A 152 -6.16 0.03 23.07
C LYS A 152 -6.03 1.43 22.49
N ALA A 153 -4.81 1.85 22.18
CA ALA A 153 -4.54 3.14 21.56
C ALA A 153 -4.85 3.15 20.06
N ARG A 154 -5.05 1.96 19.46
CA ARG A 154 -5.13 1.74 18.01
C ARG A 154 -3.94 2.31 17.24
N ARG A 155 -2.73 2.07 17.73
CA ARG A 155 -1.49 2.60 17.14
C ARG A 155 -0.49 1.52 16.80
N ILE A 156 0.06 1.61 15.59
CA ILE A 156 1.24 0.85 15.16
C ILE A 156 2.46 1.72 15.43
N THR A 157 3.53 1.11 15.93
CA THR A 157 4.84 1.75 16.05
C THR A 157 5.79 1.13 15.02
N LEU A 158 6.40 1.98 14.20
CA LEU A 158 7.40 1.61 13.22
C LEU A 158 8.66 2.46 13.47
N GLN A 159 9.82 1.85 13.32
CA GLN A 159 11.09 2.56 13.19
C GLN A 159 11.47 2.63 11.72
N ILE A 160 11.74 3.84 11.21
CA ILE A 160 12.23 4.06 9.85
C ILE A 160 13.71 4.45 9.96
N ASN A 161 14.59 3.65 9.36
CA ASN A 161 16.02 3.90 9.26
C ASN A 161 16.32 4.39 7.84
N PRO A 162 16.25 5.71 7.59
CA PRO A 162 16.53 6.25 6.26
C PRO A 162 17.95 5.85 5.82
N SER A 163 18.08 5.60 4.51
CA SER A 163 19.31 5.22 3.83
C SER A 163 20.38 6.30 3.93
#